data_AF-A0A0D8XNT4-F1
#
_entry.id   AF-A0A0D8XNT4-F1
#
_cell.length_a   1.000
_cell.length_b   1.000
_cell.length_c   1.000
_cell.angle_alpha   90.00
_cell.angle_beta   90.00
_cell.angle_gamma   90.00
#
_symmetry.space_group_name_H-M   'P 1'
#
loop_
_entity.id
_entity.type
_entity.pdbx_description
1 polymer ?
#
loop_
_entity_poly.entity_id
_entity_poly.type
_entity_poly.pdbx_seq_one_letter_code
_entity_poly.pdbx_strand_id
1 'polypeptide(L)'
;MSNQASIAPHTPDIPAWIIKMAETERCYEKAKQEAAVELERCRAHIRREFEQRRKQRENSYRAEMDALKHKFDKRLKELEQVQTDLAVNKFRRLSMDQSIRSREEREKKIREMNESSKQVFNTERKRFSIGIEQLLEQKQQEHRDEMNKLAMQEAKAMQRLEEIVAIIQEDDRRVRPTSR
;
A
#
# COMPACT_ATOMS: atom_id res chain seq x y z
N MET A 1 92.42 -7.97 -21.70
CA MET A 1 91.79 -7.35 -20.51
C MET A 1 90.44 -6.83 -20.95
N SER A 2 89.37 -7.47 -20.50
CA SER A 2 87.99 -7.21 -20.93
C SER A 2 87.34 -6.19 -20.00
N ASN A 3 87.05 -4.99 -20.50
CA ASN A 3 86.19 -4.04 -19.78
C ASN A 3 84.73 -4.31 -20.16
N GLN A 4 84.04 -5.08 -19.31
CA GLN A 4 82.57 -5.08 -19.30
C GLN A 4 82.12 -3.80 -18.58
N ALA A 5 81.73 -2.79 -19.35
CA ALA A 5 80.98 -1.68 -18.82
C ALA A 5 79.53 -2.14 -18.58
N SER A 6 79.18 -2.41 -17.32
CA SER A 6 77.80 -2.58 -16.88
C SER A 6 77.02 -1.29 -17.14
N ILE A 7 76.27 -1.26 -18.23
CA ILE A 7 75.26 -0.23 -18.49
C ILE A 7 74.08 -0.57 -17.57
N ALA A 8 74.05 0.04 -16.39
CA ALA A 8 72.85 0.03 -15.57
C ALA A 8 71.72 0.73 -16.35
N PRO A 9 70.50 0.17 -16.40
CA PRO A 9 69.40 0.81 -17.09
C PRO A 9 69.07 2.12 -16.36
N HIS A 10 69.31 3.25 -17.02
CA HIS A 10 68.78 4.55 -16.59
C HIS A 10 67.25 4.47 -16.69
N THR A 11 66.59 4.13 -15.57
CA THR A 11 65.18 4.45 -15.41
C THR A 11 65.08 5.97 -15.36
N PRO A 12 64.39 6.62 -16.31
CA PRO A 12 64.20 8.06 -16.26
C PRO A 12 63.44 8.41 -14.97
N ASP A 13 64.01 9.34 -14.21
CA ASP A 13 63.45 9.79 -12.94
C ASP A 13 62.09 10.47 -13.22
N ILE A 14 61.00 9.84 -12.80
CA ILE A 14 59.65 10.31 -13.10
C ILE A 14 59.42 11.62 -12.33
N PRO A 15 59.07 12.73 -13.00
CA PRO A 15 58.81 13.99 -12.32
C PRO A 15 57.72 13.87 -11.24
N ALA A 16 57.98 14.46 -10.07
CA ALA A 16 57.07 14.39 -8.91
C ALA A 16 55.63 14.86 -9.20
N TRP A 17 55.44 15.77 -10.17
CA TRP A 17 54.10 16.22 -10.58
C TRP A 17 53.27 15.12 -11.26
N ILE A 18 53.92 14.17 -11.97
CA ILE A 18 53.24 13.02 -12.60
C ILE A 18 52.74 12.06 -11.53
N ILE A 19 53.56 11.79 -10.52
CA ILE A 19 53.20 10.94 -9.39
C ILE A 19 52.02 11.56 -8.63
N LYS A 20 52.10 12.86 -8.32
CA LYS A 20 51.02 13.60 -7.66
C LYS A 20 49.72 13.62 -8.47
N MET A 21 49.82 13.76 -9.80
CA MET A 21 48.66 13.68 -10.69
C MET A 21 48.03 12.28 -10.66
N ALA A 22 48.83 11.22 -10.75
CA ALA A 22 48.35 9.84 -10.68
C ALA A 22 47.70 9.49 -9.32
N GLU A 23 48.26 10.01 -8.22
CA GLU A 23 47.65 9.90 -6.89
C GLU A 23 46.32 10.66 -6.81
N THR A 24 46.24 11.85 -7.40
CA THR A 24 45.01 12.65 -7.46
C THR A 24 43.92 11.91 -8.25
N GLU A 25 44.25 11.36 -9.42
CA GLU A 25 43.32 10.54 -10.22
C GLU A 25 42.86 9.28 -9.46
N ARG A 26 43.77 8.60 -8.76
CA ARG A 26 43.41 7.43 -7.94
C ARG A 26 42.47 7.79 -6.80
N CYS A 27 42.72 8.90 -6.10
CA CYS A 27 41.84 9.40 -5.05
C CYS A 27 40.46 9.77 -5.60
N TYR A 28 40.41 10.40 -6.78
CA TYR A 28 39.17 10.75 -7.45
C TYR A 28 38.35 9.50 -7.84
N GLU A 29 38.97 8.51 -8.46
CA GLU A 29 38.27 7.29 -8.87
C GLU A 29 37.72 6.52 -7.66
N LYS A 30 38.47 6.49 -6.55
CA LYS A 30 38.00 5.94 -5.28
C LYS A 30 36.78 6.70 -4.75
N ALA A 31 36.83 8.03 -4.74
CA ALA A 31 35.70 8.86 -4.30
C ALA A 31 34.45 8.66 -5.17
N LYS A 32 34.62 8.49 -6.49
CA LYS A 32 33.52 8.17 -7.41
C LYS A 32 32.90 6.80 -7.14
N GLN A 33 33.71 5.79 -6.84
CA GLN A 33 33.22 4.47 -6.44
C GLN A 33 32.43 4.53 -5.12
N GLU A 34 32.96 5.24 -4.13
CA GLU A 34 32.28 5.45 -2.85
C GLU A 34 30.93 6.18 -3.03
N ALA A 35 30.89 7.21 -3.88
CA ALA A 35 29.67 7.93 -4.22
C ALA A 35 28.63 7.04 -4.92
N ALA A 36 29.05 6.13 -5.81
CA ALA A 36 28.16 5.18 -6.46
C ALA A 36 27.54 4.19 -5.47
N VAL A 37 28.33 3.70 -4.51
CA VAL A 37 27.82 2.83 -3.44
C VAL A 37 26.80 3.55 -2.57
N GLU A 38 27.07 4.81 -2.21
CA GLU A 38 26.15 5.59 -1.39
C GLU A 38 24.86 5.96 -2.13
N LEU A 39 24.94 6.19 -3.45
CA LEU A 39 23.76 6.39 -4.29
C LEU A 39 22.87 5.14 -4.30
N GLU A 40 23.44 3.94 -4.44
CA GLU A 40 22.67 2.70 -4.35
C GLU A 40 22.05 2.49 -2.97
N ARG A 41 22.76 2.87 -1.90
CA ARG A 41 22.18 2.86 -0.55
C ARG A 41 20.99 3.80 -0.43
N CYS A 42 21.07 5.00 -1.00
CA CYS A 42 19.94 5.94 -1.05
C CYS A 42 18.74 5.35 -1.81
N ARG A 43 18.98 4.78 -3.00
CA ARG A 43 17.93 4.11 -3.82
C ARG A 43 17.27 2.96 -3.03
N ALA A 44 18.07 2.12 -2.41
CA ALA A 44 17.58 1.00 -1.60
C ALA A 44 16.79 1.46 -0.38
N HIS A 45 17.24 2.53 0.29
CA HIS A 45 16.55 3.11 1.43
C HIS A 45 15.17 3.64 1.05
N ILE A 46 15.06 4.42 -0.05
CA ILE A 46 13.78 4.91 -0.56
C ILE A 46 12.80 3.75 -0.80
N ARG A 47 13.23 2.73 -1.57
CA ARG A 47 12.38 1.56 -1.85
C ARG A 47 11.93 0.86 -0.57
N ARG A 48 12.84 0.68 0.41
CA ARG A 48 12.52 0.01 1.68
C ARG A 48 11.50 0.80 2.50
N GLU A 49 11.66 2.11 2.61
CA GLU A 49 10.72 2.98 3.32
C GLU A 49 9.31 2.92 2.71
N PHE A 50 9.22 3.00 1.38
CA PHE A 50 7.92 2.91 0.70
C PHE A 50 7.30 1.51 0.79
N GLU A 51 8.11 0.45 0.72
CA GLU A 51 7.64 -0.92 0.94
C GLU A 51 7.09 -1.11 2.36
N GLN A 52 7.79 -0.59 3.38
CA GLN A 52 7.31 -0.62 4.75
C GLN A 52 5.99 0.13 4.92
N ARG A 53 5.86 1.31 4.30
CA ARG A 53 4.61 2.08 4.31
C ARG A 53 3.48 1.33 3.63
N ARG A 54 3.70 0.74 2.45
CA ARG A 54 2.72 -0.11 1.75
C ARG A 54 2.25 -1.25 2.65
N LYS A 55 3.20 -1.99 3.25
CA LYS A 55 2.88 -3.10 4.15
C LYS A 55 2.06 -2.65 5.35
N GLN A 56 2.42 -1.52 5.98
CA GLN A 56 1.67 -0.98 7.11
C GLN A 56 0.24 -0.59 6.70
N ARG A 57 0.07 0.08 5.56
CA ARG A 57 -1.26 0.47 5.05
C ARG A 57 -2.11 -0.73 4.68
N GLU A 58 -1.54 -1.73 4.00
CA GLU A 58 -2.22 -2.98 3.66
C GLU A 58 -2.69 -3.73 4.91
N ASN A 59 -1.85 -3.81 5.94
CA ASN A 59 -2.24 -4.42 7.22
C ASN A 59 -3.38 -3.65 7.91
N SER A 60 -3.30 -2.32 7.94
CA SER A 60 -4.37 -1.48 8.50
C SER A 60 -5.68 -1.64 7.73
N TYR A 61 -5.62 -1.64 6.39
CA TYR A 61 -6.79 -1.86 5.53
C TYR A 61 -7.44 -3.23 5.79
N ARG A 62 -6.65 -4.30 5.88
CA ARG A 62 -7.16 -5.64 6.21
C ARG A 62 -7.87 -5.66 7.56
N ALA A 63 -7.24 -5.08 8.58
CA ALA A 63 -7.83 -4.99 9.92
C ALA A 63 -9.15 -4.19 9.92
N GLU A 64 -9.21 -3.08 9.17
CA GLU A 64 -10.44 -2.30 9.00
C GLU A 64 -11.53 -3.11 8.31
N MET A 65 -11.20 -3.81 7.22
CA MET A 65 -12.14 -4.64 6.47
C MET A 65 -12.69 -5.79 7.29
N ASP A 66 -11.85 -6.47 8.07
CA ASP A 66 -12.28 -7.56 8.94
C ASP A 66 -13.16 -7.05 10.09
N ALA A 67 -12.82 -5.88 10.66
CA ALA A 67 -13.67 -5.23 11.65
C ALA A 67 -15.04 -4.81 11.07
N LEU A 68 -15.07 -4.32 9.82
CA LEU A 68 -16.32 -3.97 9.13
C LEU A 68 -17.18 -5.20 8.88
N LYS A 69 -16.61 -6.29 8.33
CA LYS A 69 -17.33 -7.56 8.14
C LYS A 69 -17.92 -8.07 9.44
N HIS A 70 -17.14 -8.05 10.52
CA HIS A 70 -17.63 -8.50 11.82
C HIS A 70 -18.78 -7.62 12.36
N LYS A 71 -18.71 -6.29 12.18
CA LYS A 71 -19.80 -5.37 12.52
C LYS A 71 -21.06 -5.68 11.72
N PHE A 72 -20.92 -5.99 10.43
CA PHE A 72 -22.05 -6.34 9.57
C PHE A 72 -22.69 -7.67 9.94
N ASP A 73 -21.90 -8.70 10.22
CA ASP A 73 -22.41 -9.99 10.68
C ASP A 73 -23.18 -9.86 11.98
N LYS A 74 -22.64 -9.07 12.93
CA LYS A 74 -23.33 -8.77 14.19
C LYS A 74 -24.65 -8.05 13.93
N ARG A 75 -24.65 -7.03 13.08
CA ARG A 75 -25.85 -6.24 12.77
C ARG A 75 -26.92 -7.07 12.05
N LEU A 76 -26.51 -8.01 11.19
CA LEU A 76 -27.43 -8.94 10.53
C LEU A 76 -28.12 -9.85 11.55
N LYS A 77 -27.35 -10.42 12.50
CA LYS A 77 -27.91 -11.23 13.60
C LYS A 77 -28.87 -10.42 14.48
N GLU A 78 -28.55 -9.17 14.78
CA GLU A 78 -29.45 -8.28 15.51
C GLU A 78 -30.76 -8.02 14.74
N LEU A 79 -30.68 -7.79 13.43
CA LEU A 79 -31.86 -7.60 12.57
C LEU A 79 -32.75 -8.85 12.54
N GLU A 80 -32.15 -10.04 12.44
CA GLU A 80 -32.84 -11.32 12.52
C GLU A 80 -33.53 -11.53 13.87
N GLN A 81 -32.86 -11.19 14.97
CA GLN A 81 -33.41 -11.31 16.30
C GLN A 81 -34.61 -10.36 16.50
N VAL A 82 -34.47 -9.08 16.15
CA VAL A 82 -35.56 -8.09 16.25
C VAL A 82 -36.77 -8.52 15.43
N GLN A 83 -36.55 -9.06 14.22
CA GLN A 83 -37.65 -9.55 13.40
C GLN A 83 -38.35 -10.77 14.02
N THR A 84 -37.58 -11.68 14.62
CA THR A 84 -38.11 -12.85 15.32
C THR A 84 -38.97 -12.41 16.51
N ASP A 85 -38.48 -11.48 17.33
CA ASP A 85 -39.22 -10.95 18.48
C ASP A 85 -40.50 -10.22 18.05
N LEU A 86 -40.45 -9.48 16.93
CA LEU A 86 -41.62 -8.84 16.35
C LEU A 86 -42.67 -9.87 15.88
N ALA A 87 -42.23 -10.94 15.21
CA ALA A 87 -43.11 -12.01 14.76
C ALA A 87 -43.79 -12.73 15.93
N VAL A 88 -43.04 -13.05 16.99
CA VAL A 88 -43.59 -13.65 18.21
C VAL A 88 -44.61 -12.73 18.88
N ASN A 89 -44.30 -11.43 18.99
CA ASN A 89 -45.21 -10.46 19.56
C ASN A 89 -46.52 -10.31 18.77
N LYS A 90 -46.44 -10.26 17.43
CA LYS A 90 -47.64 -10.20 16.58
C LYS A 90 -48.47 -11.48 16.69
N PHE A 91 -47.83 -12.65 16.74
CA PHE A 91 -48.52 -13.93 16.94
C PHE A 91 -49.26 -13.99 18.28
N ARG A 92 -48.62 -13.51 19.35
CA ARG A 92 -49.24 -13.42 20.68
C ARG A 92 -50.47 -12.52 20.67
N ARG A 93 -50.40 -11.36 20.00
CA ARG A 93 -51.54 -10.43 19.87
C ARG A 93 -52.71 -11.06 19.10
N LEU A 94 -52.43 -11.70 17.95
CA LEU A 94 -53.47 -12.41 17.17
C LEU A 94 -54.11 -13.56 17.96
N SER A 95 -53.34 -14.25 18.80
CA SER A 95 -53.85 -15.34 19.63
C SER A 95 -54.81 -14.84 20.72
N MET A 96 -54.62 -13.62 21.20
CA MET A 96 -55.48 -12.97 22.22
C MET A 96 -56.64 -12.18 21.61
N ASP A 97 -56.74 -12.10 20.28
CA ASP A 97 -57.77 -11.33 19.60
C ASP A 97 -59.13 -12.04 19.65
N GLN A 98 -60.02 -11.52 20.52
CA GLN A 98 -61.37 -12.04 20.73
C GLN A 98 -62.35 -11.66 19.61
N SER A 99 -61.96 -10.76 18.69
CA SER A 99 -62.80 -10.40 17.54
C SER A 99 -62.88 -11.51 16.49
N ILE A 100 -61.88 -12.41 16.47
CA ILE A 100 -61.78 -13.53 15.53
C ILE A 100 -62.49 -14.76 16.14
N ARG A 101 -63.67 -15.06 15.61
CA ARG A 101 -64.56 -16.11 16.14
C ARG A 101 -64.29 -17.49 15.53
N SER A 102 -63.76 -17.56 14.31
CA SER A 102 -63.46 -18.82 13.62
C SER A 102 -61.98 -19.17 13.68
N ARG A 103 -61.68 -20.45 13.95
CA ARG A 103 -60.32 -21.00 13.87
C ARG A 103 -59.72 -20.82 12.47
N GLU A 104 -60.53 -21.00 11.43
CA GLU A 104 -60.10 -20.94 10.04
C GLU A 104 -59.73 -19.51 9.62
N GLU A 105 -60.51 -18.52 10.09
CA GLU A 105 -60.19 -17.10 9.92
C GLU A 105 -58.90 -16.72 10.65
N ARG A 106 -58.69 -17.27 11.86
CA ARG A 106 -57.46 -17.05 12.64
C ARG A 106 -56.24 -17.64 11.93
N GLU A 107 -56.33 -18.87 11.43
CA GLU A 107 -55.26 -19.52 10.67
C GLU A 107 -54.95 -18.78 9.36
N LYS A 108 -55.97 -18.24 8.68
CA LYS A 108 -55.78 -17.36 7.51
C LYS A 108 -55.03 -16.08 7.88
N LYS A 109 -55.48 -15.35 8.92
CA LYS A 109 -54.81 -14.13 9.40
C LYS A 109 -53.36 -14.36 9.84
N ILE A 110 -53.08 -15.49 10.50
CA ILE A 110 -51.70 -15.87 10.87
C ILE A 110 -50.83 -16.06 9.63
N ARG A 111 -51.34 -16.76 8.60
CA ARG A 111 -50.60 -16.97 7.34
C ARG A 111 -50.30 -15.66 6.61
N GLU A 112 -51.31 -14.80 6.45
CA GLU A 112 -51.15 -13.49 5.79
C GLU A 112 -50.17 -12.58 6.53
N MET A 113 -50.26 -12.53 7.87
CA MET A 113 -49.33 -11.76 8.69
C MET A 113 -47.90 -12.29 8.58
N ASN A 114 -47.72 -13.61 8.56
CA ASN A 114 -46.40 -14.23 8.43
C ASN A 114 -45.79 -13.94 7.07
N GLU A 115 -46.57 -14.06 6.00
CA GLU A 115 -46.13 -13.75 4.63
C GLU A 115 -45.73 -12.26 4.49
N SER A 116 -46.59 -11.35 4.96
CA SER A 116 -46.31 -9.91 4.96
C SER A 116 -45.04 -9.58 5.76
N SER A 117 -44.87 -10.20 6.95
CA SER A 117 -43.69 -9.96 7.79
C SER A 117 -42.40 -10.52 7.17
N LYS A 118 -42.47 -11.67 6.49
CA LYS A 118 -41.34 -12.23 5.72
C LYS A 118 -40.96 -11.35 4.54
N GLN A 119 -41.95 -10.81 3.83
CA GLN A 119 -41.70 -9.93 2.68
C GLN A 119 -40.97 -8.64 3.08
N VAL A 120 -41.41 -8.00 4.17
CA VAL A 120 -40.74 -6.80 4.72
C VAL A 120 -39.31 -7.14 5.13
N PHE A 121 -39.13 -8.24 5.88
CA PHE A 121 -37.80 -8.68 6.31
C PHE A 121 -36.86 -8.96 5.14
N ASN A 122 -37.32 -9.67 4.12
CA ASN A 122 -36.51 -9.97 2.94
C ASN A 122 -36.11 -8.70 2.18
N THR A 123 -37.00 -7.72 2.12
CA THR A 123 -36.72 -6.40 1.52
C THR A 123 -35.66 -5.64 2.31
N GLU A 124 -35.79 -5.58 3.64
CA GLU A 124 -34.81 -4.91 4.50
C GLU A 124 -33.46 -5.62 4.47
N ARG A 125 -33.45 -6.95 4.54
CA ARG A 125 -32.22 -7.75 4.43
C ARG A 125 -31.52 -7.50 3.10
N LYS A 126 -32.27 -7.48 1.98
CA LYS A 126 -31.71 -7.18 0.65
C LYS A 126 -31.11 -5.77 0.61
N ARG A 127 -31.82 -4.76 1.14
CA ARG A 127 -31.32 -3.38 1.22
C ARG A 127 -30.05 -3.30 2.06
N PHE A 128 -30.01 -4.01 3.18
CA PHE A 128 -28.85 -4.07 4.06
C PHE A 128 -27.63 -4.70 3.36
N SER A 129 -27.82 -5.84 2.68
CA SER A 129 -26.77 -6.48 1.89
C SER A 129 -26.20 -5.57 0.80
N ILE A 130 -27.06 -4.90 0.03
CA ILE A 130 -26.62 -3.95 -1.01
C ILE A 130 -25.82 -2.79 -0.39
N GLY A 131 -26.28 -2.24 0.74
CA GLY A 131 -25.58 -1.16 1.43
C GLY A 131 -24.20 -1.58 1.95
N ILE A 132 -24.06 -2.84 2.40
CA ILE A 132 -22.76 -3.41 2.78
C ILE A 132 -21.84 -3.51 1.58
N GLU A 133 -22.30 -4.09 0.49
CA GLU A 133 -21.51 -4.26 -0.74
C GLU A 133 -20.99 -2.91 -1.26
N GLN A 134 -21.86 -1.90 -1.31
CA GLN A 134 -21.47 -0.54 -1.70
C GLN A 134 -20.41 0.07 -0.78
N LEU A 135 -20.55 -0.10 0.55
CA LEU A 135 -19.56 0.43 1.48
C LEU A 135 -18.21 -0.31 1.34
N LEU A 136 -18.22 -1.63 1.17
CA LEU A 136 -17.01 -2.43 0.99
C LEU A 136 -16.31 -2.07 -0.33
N GLU A 137 -17.07 -1.85 -1.40
CA GLU A 137 -16.53 -1.40 -2.69
C GLU A 137 -15.91 -0.01 -2.57
N GLN A 138 -16.59 0.94 -1.92
CA GLN A 138 -16.05 2.27 -1.64
C GLN A 138 -14.73 2.17 -0.86
N LYS A 139 -14.69 1.38 0.20
CA LYS A 139 -13.49 1.18 1.02
C LYS A 139 -12.35 0.57 0.23
N GLN A 140 -12.65 -0.37 -0.66
CA GLN A 140 -11.66 -0.95 -1.56
C GLN A 140 -11.13 0.08 -2.56
N GLN A 141 -11.98 0.96 -3.08
CA GLN A 141 -11.55 2.04 -3.97
C GLN A 141 -10.65 3.05 -3.25
N GLU A 142 -11.03 3.48 -2.04
CA GLU A 142 -10.21 4.36 -1.19
C GLU A 142 -8.80 3.78 -0.99
N HIS A 143 -8.71 2.49 -0.65
CA HIS A 143 -7.43 1.79 -0.51
C HIS A 143 -6.61 1.76 -1.80
N ARG A 144 -7.24 1.46 -2.95
CA ARG A 144 -6.57 1.48 -4.26
C ARG A 144 -5.97 2.85 -4.55
N ASP A 145 -6.71 3.92 -4.29
CA ASP A 145 -6.26 5.29 -4.54
C ASP A 145 -5.10 5.68 -3.63
N GLU A 146 -5.12 5.23 -2.38
CA GLU A 146 -4.02 5.43 -1.44
C GLU A 146 -2.74 4.68 -1.86
N MET A 147 -2.87 3.44 -2.33
CA MET A 147 -1.73 2.66 -2.83
C MET A 147 -1.12 3.32 -4.08
N ASN A 148 -1.96 3.81 -4.98
CA ASN A 148 -1.51 4.56 -6.16
C ASN A 148 -0.76 5.84 -5.76
N LYS A 149 -1.27 6.58 -4.76
CA LYS A 149 -0.58 7.78 -4.23
C LYS A 149 0.79 7.42 -3.66
N LEU A 150 0.92 6.33 -2.91
CA LEU A 150 2.22 5.88 -2.40
C LEU A 150 3.20 5.52 -3.53
N ALA A 151 2.72 4.83 -4.57
CA ALA A 151 3.55 4.49 -5.73
C ALA A 151 4.04 5.74 -6.48
N MET A 152 3.17 6.74 -6.65
CA MET A 152 3.55 8.03 -7.26
C MET A 152 4.58 8.78 -6.40
N GLN A 153 4.44 8.75 -5.07
CA GLN A 153 5.40 9.36 -4.16
C GLN A 153 6.76 8.66 -4.20
N GLU A 154 6.77 7.33 -4.29
CA GLU A 154 8.00 6.53 -4.46
C GLU A 154 8.71 6.90 -5.75
N ALA A 155 7.98 6.93 -6.87
CA ALA A 155 8.52 7.30 -8.17
C ALA A 155 9.09 8.73 -8.17
N LYS A 156 8.38 9.67 -7.55
CA LYS A 156 8.83 11.07 -7.43
C LYS A 156 10.09 11.20 -6.57
N ALA A 157 10.19 10.45 -5.47
CA ALA A 157 11.38 10.44 -4.62
C ALA A 157 12.59 9.89 -5.37
N MET A 158 12.40 8.79 -6.12
CA MET A 158 13.44 8.23 -6.99
C MET A 158 13.86 9.20 -8.09
N GLN A 159 12.90 9.83 -8.79
CA GLN A 159 13.20 10.83 -9.81
C GLN A 159 14.02 11.99 -9.24
N ARG A 160 13.66 12.49 -8.06
CA ARG A 160 14.38 13.59 -7.43
C ARG A 160 15.83 13.23 -7.10
N LEU A 161 16.07 11.98 -6.71
CA LEU A 161 17.43 11.48 -6.50
C LEU A 161 18.23 11.46 -7.81
N GLU A 162 17.63 11.00 -8.90
CA GLU A 162 18.29 11.01 -10.23
C GLU A 162 18.57 12.43 -10.73
N GLU A 163 17.66 13.38 -10.50
CA GLU A 163 17.87 14.80 -10.84
C GLU A 163 19.10 15.37 -10.11
N ILE A 164 19.26 15.06 -8.82
CA ILE A 164 20.43 15.51 -8.04
C ILE A 164 21.72 14.90 -8.61
N VAL A 165 21.70 13.61 -8.94
CA VAL A 165 22.85 12.92 -9.55
C VAL A 165 23.21 13.53 -10.90
N ALA A 166 22.21 13.84 -11.74
CA ALA A 166 22.43 14.47 -13.03
C ALA A 166 23.08 15.85 -12.89
N ILE A 167 22.61 16.68 -11.95
CA ILE A 167 23.21 18.01 -11.66
C ILE A 167 24.68 17.87 -11.25
N ILE A 168 24.98 16.95 -10.33
CA ILE A 168 26.36 16.71 -9.86
C ILE A 168 27.27 16.27 -11.01
N GLN A 169 26.77 15.39 -11.89
CA GLN A 169 27.53 14.92 -13.05
C GLN A 169 27.74 16.01 -14.11
N GLU A 170 26.76 16.91 -14.30
CA GLU A 170 26.92 18.07 -15.19
C GLU A 170 27.97 19.05 -14.66
N ASP A 171 28.00 19.30 -13.35
CA ASP A 171 29.00 20.17 -12.72
C ASP A 171 30.41 19.57 -12.82
N ASP A 172 30.58 18.26 -12.60
CA ASP A 172 31.87 17.56 -12.76
C ASP A 172 32.42 17.66 -14.20
N ARG A 173 31.54 17.61 -15.21
CA ARG A 173 31.91 17.80 -16.62
C ARG A 173 32.37 19.23 -16.94
N ARG A 174 31.84 20.24 -16.25
CA ARG A 174 32.20 21.66 -16.46
C ARG A 174 33.55 22.01 -15.83
N VAL A 175 33.90 21.35 -14.73
CA VAL A 175 35.14 21.62 -13.98
C VAL A 175 36.36 20.92 -14.60
N ARG A 176 36.18 19.81 -15.32
CA ARG A 176 37.28 19.19 -16.10
C ARG A 176 37.58 20.02 -17.35
N PRO A 177 38.78 20.62 -17.49
CA PRO A 177 39.20 21.16 -18.77
C PRO A 177 39.30 20.00 -19.74
N THR A 178 38.59 20.07 -20.87
CA THR A 178 38.89 19.24 -22.02
C THR A 178 40.30 19.61 -22.50
N SER A 179 41.31 18.88 -22.04
CA SER A 179 42.64 18.91 -22.66
C SER A 179 42.48 18.52 -24.13
N ARG A 180 42.56 19.52 -25.00
CA ARG A 180 43.00 19.36 -26.39
C ARG A 180 44.51 19.48 -26.43
#